data_AF-X1TSP4-F1
#
_entry.id   AF-X1TSP4-F1
#
_cell.length_a   1.000
_cell.length_b   1.000
_cell.length_c   1.000
_cell.angle_alpha   90.00
_cell.angle_beta   90.00
_cell.angle_gamma   90.00
#
_symmetry.space_group_name_H-M   'P 1'
#
loop_
_entity.id
_entity.type
_entity.pdbx_description
1 polymer ?
#
loop_
_entity_poly.entity_id
_entity_poly.type
_entity_poly.pdbx_seq_one_letter_code
_entity_poly.pdbx_strand_id
1 'polypeptide(L)'
;MDKRTHIEKIDKKMQEQGWKFIGAILHYNKAWKNQAAVYERNGKYAVSGLDASGKNELHEPIEKKEALKRMNESLEEIKKRIFEL
;
A
#
# COMPACT_ATOMS: atom_id res chain seq x y z
N MET A 1 -2.59 7.08 -19.66
CA MET A 1 -2.69 7.64 -18.30
C MET A 1 -1.41 7.33 -17.57
N ASP A 2 -0.79 8.33 -16.96
CA ASP A 2 0.43 8.13 -16.18
C ASP A 2 0.14 7.24 -14.93
N LYS A 3 1.13 6.42 -14.53
CA LYS A 3 0.96 5.46 -13.42
C LYS A 3 0.72 6.16 -12.09
N ARG A 4 1.35 7.31 -11.86
CA ARG A 4 1.16 8.11 -10.65
C ARG A 4 -0.27 8.63 -10.58
N THR A 5 -0.78 9.19 -11.67
CA THR A 5 -2.18 9.64 -11.75
C THR A 5 -3.16 8.48 -11.51
N HIS A 6 -2.82 7.26 -11.95
CA HIS A 6 -3.64 6.08 -11.68
C HIS A 6 -3.66 5.75 -10.18
N ILE A 7 -2.51 5.73 -9.52
CA ILE A 7 -2.39 5.48 -8.08
C ILE A 7 -3.15 6.56 -7.29
N GLU A 8 -2.98 7.83 -7.63
CA GLU A 8 -3.69 8.95 -6.98
C GLU A 8 -5.23 8.81 -7.09
N LYS A 9 -5.73 8.30 -8.23
CA LYS A 9 -7.16 7.98 -8.38
C LYS A 9 -7.61 6.83 -7.50
N ILE A 10 -6.80 5.78 -7.36
CA ILE A 10 -7.08 4.65 -6.48
C ILE A 10 -7.12 5.11 -5.02
N ASP A 11 -6.15 5.91 -4.60
CA ASP A 11 -6.07 6.45 -3.25
C ASP A 11 -7.28 7.34 -2.92
N LYS A 12 -7.67 8.22 -3.87
CA LYS A 12 -8.87 9.03 -3.73
C LYS A 12 -10.14 8.19 -3.61
N LYS A 13 -10.29 7.17 -4.46
CA LYS A 13 -11.41 6.22 -4.43
C LYS A 13 -11.48 5.48 -3.08
N MET A 14 -10.34 5.06 -2.54
CA MET A 14 -10.27 4.44 -1.21
C MET A 14 -10.78 5.38 -0.12
N GLN A 15 -10.32 6.64 -0.13
CA GLN A 15 -10.74 7.66 0.84
C GLN A 15 -12.24 7.98 0.74
N GLU A 16 -12.77 8.14 -0.46
CA GLU A 16 -14.20 8.37 -0.71
C GLU A 16 -15.08 7.21 -0.22
N GLN A 17 -14.55 5.99 -0.22
CA GLN A 17 -15.20 4.79 0.33
C GLN A 17 -15.01 4.62 1.85
N GLY A 18 -14.42 5.61 2.51
CA GLY A 18 -14.21 5.63 3.97
C GLY A 18 -13.01 4.82 4.43
N TRP A 19 -12.07 4.47 3.54
CA TRP A 19 -10.82 3.84 3.94
C TRP A 19 -9.79 4.88 4.34
N LYS A 20 -9.18 4.68 5.51
CA LYS A 20 -8.09 5.51 6.02
C LYS A 20 -6.75 4.94 5.60
N PHE A 21 -5.88 5.76 5.00
CA PHE A 21 -4.50 5.38 4.73
C PHE A 21 -3.73 5.19 6.05
N ILE A 22 -3.04 4.07 6.19
CA ILE A 22 -2.29 3.70 7.39
C ILE A 22 -0.78 3.68 7.15
N GLY A 23 -0.35 3.29 5.96
CA GLY A 23 1.07 3.30 5.61
C GLY A 23 1.37 2.64 4.27
N ALA A 24 2.61 2.78 3.82
CA ALA A 24 3.12 2.08 2.65
C ALA A 24 3.79 0.76 3.06
N ILE A 25 3.72 -0.23 2.19
CA ILE A 25 4.46 -1.48 2.30
C ILE A 25 5.37 -1.67 1.08
N LEU A 26 6.59 -2.13 1.35
CA LEU A 26 7.60 -2.52 0.37
C LEU A 26 7.59 -4.04 0.19
N HIS A 27 8.25 -4.51 -0.87
CA HIS A 27 8.40 -5.94 -1.21
C HIS A 27 7.07 -6.71 -1.35
N TYR A 28 6.01 -6.02 -1.74
CA TYR A 28 4.72 -6.65 -2.02
C TYR A 28 4.66 -7.11 -3.48
N ASN A 29 5.11 -8.34 -3.74
CA ASN A 29 5.29 -8.90 -5.09
C ASN A 29 4.06 -8.88 -6.01
N LYS A 30 2.85 -8.79 -5.44
CA LYS A 30 1.61 -8.66 -6.20
C LYS A 30 1.34 -7.24 -6.69
N ALA A 31 2.13 -6.26 -6.25
CA ALA A 31 1.94 -4.85 -6.58
C ALA A 31 3.02 -4.32 -7.53
N TRP A 32 2.66 -3.29 -8.29
CA TRP A 32 3.57 -2.61 -9.19
C TRP A 32 4.78 -2.05 -8.44
N LYS A 33 6.00 -2.28 -8.97
CA LYS A 33 7.28 -1.95 -8.33
C LYS A 33 7.45 -2.56 -6.92
N ASN A 34 6.68 -3.60 -6.59
CA ASN A 34 6.62 -4.22 -5.27
C ASN A 34 6.21 -3.25 -4.15
N GLN A 35 5.39 -2.24 -4.47
CA GLN A 35 4.96 -1.21 -3.53
C GLN A 35 3.45 -1.12 -3.50
N ALA A 36 2.87 -1.07 -2.31
CA ALA A 36 1.44 -0.90 -2.12
C ALA A 36 1.14 -0.06 -0.88
N ALA A 37 -0.11 0.39 -0.76
CA ALA A 37 -0.61 1.12 0.37
C ALA A 37 -1.53 0.22 1.22
N VAL A 38 -1.44 0.38 2.54
CA VAL A 38 -2.32 -0.29 3.50
C VAL A 38 -3.38 0.71 3.96
N TYR A 39 -4.62 0.22 3.97
CA TYR A 39 -5.80 0.96 4.35
C TYR A 39 -6.57 0.24 5.45
N GLU A 40 -7.27 1.02 6.29
CA GLU A 40 -8.16 0.51 7.33
C GLU A 40 -9.55 1.13 7.22
N ARG A 41 -10.58 0.32 7.50
CA ARG A 41 -11.97 0.77 7.60
C ARG A 41 -12.74 -0.13 8.57
N ASN A 42 -13.21 0.44 9.68
CA ASN A 42 -14.01 -0.25 10.71
C ASN A 42 -13.38 -1.57 11.20
N GLY A 43 -12.07 -1.55 11.47
CA GLY A 43 -11.28 -2.70 11.91
C GLY A 43 -10.86 -3.67 10.81
N LYS A 44 -11.31 -3.46 9.57
CA LYS A 44 -10.88 -4.24 8.40
C LYS A 44 -9.67 -3.59 7.75
N TYR A 45 -8.73 -4.40 7.27
CA TYR A 45 -7.53 -3.92 6.60
C TYR A 45 -7.49 -4.43 5.17
N ALA A 46 -6.97 -3.59 4.27
CA ALA A 46 -6.79 -3.93 2.87
C ALA A 46 -5.46 -3.38 2.35
N VAL A 47 -4.85 -4.09 1.41
CA VAL A 47 -3.76 -3.60 0.58
C VAL A 47 -4.37 -3.08 -0.72
N SER A 48 -4.00 -1.87 -1.12
CA SER A 48 -4.49 -1.24 -2.34
C SER A 48 -3.35 -0.61 -3.13
N GLY A 49 -3.49 -0.57 -4.46
CA GLY A 49 -2.52 0.02 -5.37
C GLY A 49 -2.71 -0.47 -6.78
N LEU A 50 -1.62 -0.54 -7.56
CA LEU A 50 -1.63 -1.23 -8.85
C LEU A 50 -1.12 -2.66 -8.69
N ASP A 51 -1.69 -3.58 -9.46
CA ASP A 51 -1.20 -4.96 -9.56
C ASP A 51 0.23 -5.02 -10.13
N ALA A 52 0.86 -6.20 -10.11
CA ALA A 52 2.23 -6.39 -10.61
C ALA A 52 2.39 -5.97 -12.08
N SER A 53 1.32 -6.04 -12.89
CA SER A 53 1.32 -5.56 -14.28
C SER A 53 1.31 -4.03 -14.40
N GLY A 54 0.93 -3.34 -13.33
CA GLY A 54 0.72 -1.90 -13.28
C GLY A 54 -0.54 -1.44 -14.00
N LYS A 55 -1.36 -2.35 -14.53
CA LYS A 55 -2.52 -2.00 -15.40
C LYS A 55 -3.82 -2.02 -14.63
N ASN A 56 -3.96 -2.90 -13.64
CA ASN A 56 -5.20 -3.10 -12.92
C ASN A 56 -5.08 -2.59 -11.48
N GLU A 57 -6.23 -2.30 -10.87
CA GLU A 57 -6.30 -2.05 -9.44
C GLU A 57 -6.02 -3.35 -8.66
N LEU A 58 -5.11 -3.26 -7.70
CA LEU A 58 -4.94 -4.24 -6.64
C LEU A 58 -5.79 -3.78 -5.47
N HIS A 59 -6.67 -4.67 -4.97
CA HIS A 59 -7.39 -4.46 -3.72
C HIS A 59 -7.60 -5.82 -3.06
N GLU A 60 -6.81 -6.13 -2.04
CA GLU A 60 -6.85 -7.43 -1.36
C GLU A 60 -7.02 -7.24 0.16
N PRO A 61 -7.89 -8.03 0.81
CA PRO A 61 -7.96 -8.03 2.26
C PRO A 61 -6.64 -8.53 2.85
N ILE A 62 -6.26 -7.96 3.99
CA ILE A 62 -5.09 -8.38 4.76
C ILE A 62 -5.45 -8.42 6.24
N GLU A 63 -4.87 -9.37 6.97
CA GLU A 63 -5.05 -9.39 8.42
C GLU A 63 -4.32 -8.21 9.08
N LYS A 64 -4.92 -7.63 10.12
CA LYS A 64 -4.31 -6.53 10.89
C LYS A 64 -2.86 -6.82 11.31
N LYS A 65 -2.61 -8.02 11.82
CA LYS A 65 -1.28 -8.43 12.31
C LYS A 65 -0.25 -8.44 11.18
N GLU A 66 -0.61 -8.99 10.02
CA GLU A 66 0.26 -9.05 8.85
C GLU A 66 0.49 -7.65 8.25
N ALA A 67 -0.54 -6.82 8.18
CA ALA A 67 -0.42 -5.43 7.72
C ALA A 67 0.58 -4.63 8.56
N LEU A 68 0.45 -4.69 9.89
CA LEU A 68 1.37 -4.01 10.81
C LEU A 68 2.80 -4.55 10.72
N LYS A 69 2.96 -5.88 10.62
CA LYS A 69 4.26 -6.51 10.44
C LYS A 69 4.95 -5.97 9.18
N ARG A 70 4.28 -6.01 8.02
CA ARG A 70 4.84 -5.53 6.74
C ARG A 70 5.16 -4.05 6.75
N MET A 71 4.30 -3.24 7.36
CA MET A 71 4.54 -1.81 7.51
C MET A 71 5.79 -1.54 8.36
N ASN A 72 5.95 -2.26 9.47
CA ASN A 72 7.14 -2.10 10.33
C ASN A 72 8.41 -2.53 9.59
N GLU A 73 8.40 -3.67 8.89
CA GLU A 73 9.53 -4.12 8.06
C GLU A 73 9.90 -3.07 7.00
N SER A 74 8.89 -2.49 6.35
CA SER A 74 9.06 -1.43 5.35
C SER A 74 9.64 -0.16 5.96
N LEU A 75 9.15 0.24 7.14
CA LEU A 75 9.64 1.40 7.86
C LEU A 75 11.09 1.23 8.29
N GLU A 76 11.47 0.06 8.80
CA GLU A 76 12.86 -0.22 9.19
C GLU A 76 13.81 -0.16 7.98
N GLU A 77 13.40 -0.65 6.81
CA GLU A 77 14.20 -0.51 5.60
C GLU A 77 14.31 0.95 5.12
N ILE A 78 13.22 1.70 5.16
CA ILE A 78 13.22 3.13 4.82
C ILE A 78 14.15 3.90 5.77
N LYS A 79 14.09 3.61 7.08
CA LYS A 79 14.99 4.21 8.07
C LYS A 79 16.44 3.92 7.76
N LYS A 80 16.80 2.65 7.48
CA LYS A 80 18.18 2.31 7.07
C LYS A 80 18.65 3.13 5.89
N ARG A 81 17.83 3.22 4.83
CA ARG A 81 18.18 4.01 3.63
C ARG A 81 18.31 5.51 3.88
N ILE A 82 17.56 6.06 4.84
CA ILE A 82 17.59 7.50 5.16
C ILE A 82 18.74 7.84 6.12
N PHE A 83 19.02 6.97 7.10
CA PHE A 83 19.93 7.26 8.22
C PHE A 83 21.28 6.53 8.15
N GLU A 84 21.50 5.60 7.21
CA GLU A 84 22.81 5.01 6.91
C GLU A 84 23.59 5.82 5.82
N LEU A 85 23.36 7.13 5.75
CA LEU A 85 24.26 8.13 5.16
C LEU A 85 25.20 8.70 6.22
#